data_AF-A0A151J529-F1
#
_entry.id   AF-A0A151J529-F1
#
_cell.length_a   1.000
_cell.length_b   1.000
_cell.length_c   1.000
_cell.angle_alpha   90.00
_cell.angle_beta   90.00
_cell.angle_gamma   90.00
#
_symmetry.space_group_name_H-M   'P 1'
#
loop_
_entity.id
_entity.type
_entity.pdbx_description
1 polymer ?
#
loop_
_entity_poly.entity_id
_entity_poly.type
_entity_poly.pdbx_seq_one_letter_code
_entity_poly.pdbx_strand_id
1 'polypeptide(L)'
;MVRACSVFNCTSTGIMPSHTFPINTKIREKWMKSLILKPYKENEINKLRVCYKHFKESDYTGSPKLRRLIRTAVPFMTTDTCTIQINNITKSQEQNVLQHQETITDLQWNVAQMQMNVRLSEPEKQQENVAQMQIDIENLSEQQEKQQENVAQMRIDIENLSEQQKKQHEITAQRLLQLEKFSEQKNFMQFQASIEKLSQMQIQHHNQIQELKQGIELSKTNQNSQARSSNLAKITRRMKLSPTVQILYDNNRKLQAQKRRMKRTIKRMKLKNKTKKIILNRRKYKDQEDRTTKINQKNQKKPKK
;
A
#
# COMPACT_ATOMS: atom_id res chain seq x y z
N MET A 1 48.53 5.59 -34.46
CA MET A 1 48.40 5.12 -35.86
C MET A 1 46.93 5.06 -36.22
N VAL A 2 46.51 5.82 -37.22
CA VAL A 2 45.11 5.85 -37.64
C VAL A 2 44.92 4.82 -38.76
N ARG A 3 43.95 3.91 -38.61
CA ARG A 3 43.73 2.79 -39.54
C ARG A 3 42.73 3.18 -40.62
N ALA A 4 43.01 2.80 -41.86
CA ALA A 4 42.12 3.01 -42.99
C ALA A 4 40.82 2.20 -42.86
N CYS A 5 39.76 2.69 -43.50
CA CYS A 5 38.50 1.96 -43.59
C CYS A 5 38.69 0.68 -44.43
N SER A 6 38.13 -0.43 -43.97
CA SER A 6 38.23 -1.74 -44.63
C SER A 6 37.20 -1.95 -45.75
N VAL A 7 36.35 -0.96 -46.00
CA VAL A 7 35.38 -1.00 -47.09
C VAL A 7 36.07 -0.73 -48.42
N PHE A 8 35.79 -1.56 -49.43
CA PHE A 8 36.34 -1.42 -50.78
C PHE A 8 35.99 -0.04 -51.38
N ASN A 9 36.98 0.63 -51.98
CA ASN A 9 36.85 1.97 -52.56
C ASN A 9 36.38 3.08 -51.59
N CYS A 10 36.53 2.89 -50.28
CA CYS A 10 36.24 3.96 -49.32
C CYS A 10 37.29 5.08 -49.42
N THR A 11 36.87 6.27 -49.82
CA THR A 11 37.73 7.48 -49.92
C THR A 11 37.94 8.19 -48.58
N SER A 12 37.48 7.61 -47.47
CA SER A 12 37.59 8.22 -46.15
C SER A 12 39.06 8.26 -45.70
N THR A 13 39.59 9.47 -45.59
CA THR A 13 40.95 9.73 -45.09
C THR A 13 41.05 9.37 -43.60
N GLY A 14 42.25 9.03 -43.14
CA GLY A 14 42.46 8.40 -41.83
C GLY A 14 41.81 9.13 -40.64
N ILE A 15 41.60 10.45 -40.67
CA ILE A 15 41.12 11.25 -39.54
C ILE A 15 39.58 11.17 -39.34
N MET A 16 38.97 10.01 -39.57
CA MET A 16 37.52 9.83 -39.40
C MET A 16 37.17 8.87 -38.25
N PRO A 17 36.09 9.14 -37.50
CA PRO A 17 35.55 8.19 -36.54
C PRO A 17 35.28 6.84 -37.21
N SER A 18 35.85 5.79 -36.63
CA SER A 18 35.73 4.43 -37.13
C SER A 18 35.33 3.47 -36.03
N HIS A 19 34.58 2.45 -36.42
CA HIS A 19 34.07 1.42 -35.52
C HIS A 19 34.85 0.13 -35.73
N THR A 20 35.07 -0.58 -34.62
CA THR A 20 35.64 -1.92 -34.63
C THR A 20 34.58 -2.93 -35.01
N PHE A 21 34.98 -4.04 -35.61
CA PHE A 21 34.05 -5.15 -35.84
C PHE A 21 33.46 -5.66 -34.51
N PRO A 22 32.17 -6.05 -34.47
CA PRO A 22 31.54 -6.56 -33.26
C PRO A 22 32.22 -7.84 -32.72
N ILE A 23 32.19 -7.99 -31.39
CA ILE A 23 32.63 -9.23 -30.72
C ILE A 23 31.65 -10.37 -31.01
N ASN A 24 30.35 -10.06 -31.15
CA ASN A 24 29.30 -11.04 -31.46
C ASN A 24 29.48 -11.61 -32.88
N THR A 25 29.64 -12.93 -32.98
CA THR A 25 29.87 -13.68 -34.23
C THR A 25 28.74 -13.50 -35.24
N LYS A 26 27.47 -13.55 -34.81
CA LYS A 26 26.30 -13.41 -35.70
C LYS A 26 26.24 -12.05 -36.38
N ILE A 27 26.58 -10.98 -35.65
CA ILE A 27 26.56 -9.61 -36.19
C ILE A 27 27.80 -9.37 -37.06
N ARG A 28 28.95 -9.92 -36.65
CA ARG A 28 30.19 -9.90 -37.43
C ARG A 28 30.01 -10.55 -38.80
N GLU A 29 29.34 -11.71 -38.89
CA GLU A 29 29.01 -12.35 -40.17
C GLU A 29 28.13 -11.48 -41.06
N LYS A 30 27.13 -10.80 -40.48
CA LYS A 30 26.29 -9.85 -41.22
C LYS A 30 27.12 -8.69 -41.78
N TRP A 31 28.06 -8.17 -41.01
CA TRP A 31 28.98 -7.13 -41.48
C TRP A 31 29.87 -7.63 -42.63
N MET A 32 30.43 -8.84 -42.51
CA MET A 32 31.27 -9.43 -43.57
C MET A 32 30.50 -9.65 -44.88
N LYS A 33 29.27 -10.18 -44.79
CA LYS A 33 28.39 -10.38 -45.95
C LYS A 33 28.02 -9.05 -46.60
N SER A 34 27.68 -8.05 -45.78
CA SER A 34 27.26 -6.75 -46.31
C SER A 34 28.39 -5.92 -46.91
N LEU A 35 29.64 -6.18 -46.52
CA LEU A 35 30.83 -5.48 -47.02
C LEU A 35 31.59 -6.27 -48.10
N ILE A 36 31.10 -7.46 -48.48
CA ILE A 36 31.72 -8.36 -49.49
C ILE A 36 33.22 -8.60 -49.17
N LEU A 37 33.50 -8.88 -47.90
CA LEU A 37 34.86 -9.14 -47.43
C LEU A 37 35.18 -10.63 -47.55
N LYS A 38 36.41 -10.96 -48.01
CA LYS A 38 36.91 -12.33 -48.01
C LYS A 38 36.92 -12.91 -46.58
N PRO A 39 36.78 -14.24 -46.41
CA PRO A 39 36.86 -14.85 -45.08
C PRO A 39 38.24 -14.58 -44.46
N TYR A 40 38.27 -13.84 -43.36
CA TYR A 40 39.47 -13.50 -42.60
C TYR A 40 39.60 -14.42 -41.38
N LYS A 41 40.85 -14.70 -40.95
CA LYS A 41 41.09 -15.33 -39.64
C LYS A 41 40.69 -14.36 -38.52
N GLU A 42 40.20 -14.86 -37.38
CA GLU A 42 39.69 -14.02 -36.28
C GLU A 42 40.67 -12.91 -35.83
N ASN A 43 41.97 -13.22 -35.86
CA ASN A 43 43.06 -12.30 -35.49
C ASN A 43 43.23 -11.12 -36.48
N GLU A 44 42.78 -11.27 -37.73
CA GLU A 44 42.85 -10.25 -38.76
C GLU A 44 41.62 -9.32 -38.71
N ILE A 45 40.46 -9.83 -38.29
CA ILE A 45 39.21 -9.07 -38.16
C ILE A 45 39.36 -7.92 -37.15
N ASN A 46 40.11 -8.14 -36.07
CA ASN A 46 40.37 -7.12 -35.06
C ASN A 46 41.16 -5.92 -35.59
N LYS A 47 41.86 -6.06 -36.73
CA LYS A 47 42.59 -4.99 -37.39
C LYS A 47 41.68 -4.13 -38.28
N LEU A 48 40.57 -4.68 -38.75
CA LEU A 48 39.63 -4.02 -39.64
C LEU A 48 38.81 -2.94 -38.93
N ARG A 49 38.49 -1.87 -39.65
CA ARG A 49 37.74 -0.71 -39.14
C ARG A 49 36.78 -0.22 -40.21
N VAL A 50 35.58 0.21 -39.81
CA VAL A 50 34.57 0.75 -40.72
C VAL A 50 34.27 2.18 -40.32
N CYS A 51 34.39 3.14 -41.24
CA CYS A 51 34.10 4.54 -40.93
C CYS A 51 32.60 4.80 -40.76
N TYR A 52 32.26 5.88 -40.06
CA TYR A 52 30.86 6.21 -39.74
C TYR A 52 29.93 6.37 -40.97
N LYS A 53 30.47 6.69 -42.14
CA LYS A 53 29.70 6.90 -43.40
C LYS A 53 28.94 5.67 -43.90
N HIS A 54 29.35 4.48 -43.45
CA HIS A 54 28.71 3.23 -43.87
C HIS A 54 27.53 2.83 -42.97
N PHE A 55 27.14 3.69 -42.03
CA PHE A 55 26.01 3.48 -41.13
C PHE A 55 25.02 4.61 -41.29
N LYS A 56 23.72 4.32 -41.11
CA LYS A 56 22.68 5.34 -41.20
C LYS A 56 22.72 6.20 -39.96
N GLU A 57 22.22 7.43 -40.04
CA GLU A 57 22.10 8.29 -38.86
C GLU A 57 21.20 7.66 -37.78
N SER A 58 20.19 6.89 -38.19
CA SER A 58 19.32 6.09 -37.31
C SER A 58 20.04 4.97 -36.56
N ASP A 59 21.22 4.55 -37.02
CA ASP A 59 22.00 3.49 -36.39
C ASP A 59 22.84 4.00 -35.22
N TYR A 60 22.77 5.31 -34.92
CA TYR A 60 23.45 5.94 -33.82
C TYR A 60 22.50 6.29 -32.68
N THR A 61 23.03 6.17 -31.46
CA THR A 61 22.38 6.62 -30.22
C THR A 61 23.24 7.68 -29.55
N GLY A 62 22.60 8.57 -28.79
CA GLY A 62 23.28 9.63 -28.05
C GLY A 62 23.18 11.00 -28.73
N SER A 63 23.93 11.97 -28.21
CA SER A 63 23.95 13.33 -28.72
C SER A 63 24.91 13.45 -29.92
N PRO A 64 24.77 14.48 -30.79
CA PRO A 64 25.62 14.65 -31.97
C PRO A 64 27.12 14.69 -31.71
N LYS A 65 27.53 15.09 -30.50
CA LYS A 65 28.95 15.14 -30.08
C LYS A 65 29.47 13.82 -29.51
N LEU A 66 28.59 12.91 -29.08
CA LEU A 66 28.92 11.63 -28.42
C LEU A 66 28.05 10.49 -28.96
N ARG A 67 28.10 10.29 -30.28
CA ARG A 67 27.34 9.24 -30.95
C ARG A 67 27.95 7.86 -30.71
N ARG A 68 27.13 6.88 -30.34
CA ARG A 68 27.50 5.46 -30.23
C ARG A 68 26.68 4.63 -31.20
N LEU A 69 27.34 3.73 -31.91
CA LEU A 69 26.67 2.82 -32.84
C LEU A 69 25.82 1.80 -32.06
N ILE A 70 24.57 1.59 -32.49
CA ILE A 70 23.67 0.61 -31.90
C ILE A 70 24.26 -0.80 -32.09
N ARG A 71 24.07 -1.67 -31.10
CA ARG A 71 24.64 -3.03 -31.09
C ARG A 71 24.19 -3.91 -32.27
N THR A 72 23.02 -3.62 -32.85
CA THR A 72 22.41 -4.35 -33.97
C THR A 72 22.64 -3.69 -35.33
N ALA A 73 23.32 -2.54 -35.38
CA ALA A 73 23.58 -1.84 -36.62
C ALA A 73 24.46 -2.70 -37.56
N VAL A 74 24.15 -2.66 -38.84
CA VAL A 74 24.89 -3.34 -39.91
C VAL A 74 25.27 -2.29 -40.94
N PRO A 75 26.55 -2.22 -41.35
CA PRO A 75 26.97 -1.25 -42.34
C PRO A 75 26.27 -1.54 -43.68
N PHE A 76 25.82 -0.50 -44.36
CA PHE A 76 25.26 -0.63 -45.71
C PHE A 76 26.27 -0.11 -46.75
N MET A 77 26.31 -0.77 -47.90
CA MET A 77 26.99 -0.24 -49.08
C MET A 77 26.02 0.61 -49.88
N THR A 78 26.43 1.83 -50.22
CA THR A 78 25.74 2.63 -51.25
C THR A 78 25.89 1.91 -52.59
N THR A 79 24.80 1.79 -53.33
CA THR A 79 24.63 0.93 -54.51
C THR A 79 25.53 1.25 -55.70
N ASP A 80 26.26 2.36 -55.66
CA ASP A 80 27.03 2.86 -56.81
C ASP A 80 28.40 2.18 -56.99
N THR A 81 28.82 1.34 -56.03
CA THR A 81 30.08 0.58 -56.10
C THR A 81 29.91 -0.91 -56.44
N CYS A 82 28.68 -1.41 -56.59
CA CYS A 82 28.43 -2.84 -56.85
C CYS A 82 28.48 -3.22 -58.35
N THR A 83 28.42 -2.24 -59.26
CA THR A 83 28.37 -2.46 -60.72
C THR A 83 29.75 -2.56 -61.39
N ILE A 84 30.84 -2.18 -60.72
CA ILE A 84 32.20 -2.20 -61.28
C ILE A 84 32.85 -3.60 -61.19
N GLN A 85 32.26 -4.55 -60.45
CA GLN A 85 32.82 -5.89 -60.26
C GLN A 85 32.26 -7.00 -61.17
N ILE A 86 31.26 -6.75 -62.01
CA ILE A 86 30.74 -7.79 -62.93
C ILE A 86 31.40 -7.72 -64.33
N ASN A 87 31.96 -6.57 -64.73
CA ASN A 87 32.37 -6.34 -66.12
C ASN A 87 33.89 -6.43 -66.42
N ASN A 88 34.74 -6.78 -65.44
CA ASN A 88 36.19 -6.86 -65.64
C ASN A 88 36.76 -8.30 -65.71
N ILE A 89 35.91 -9.34 -65.82
CA ILE A 89 36.35 -10.72 -66.05
C ILE A 89 36.13 -11.16 -67.51
N THR A 90 35.48 -10.34 -68.34
CA THR A 90 35.01 -10.75 -69.68
C THR A 90 35.52 -9.83 -70.80
N LYS A 91 36.81 -9.48 -70.81
CA LYS A 91 37.44 -8.75 -71.93
C LYS A 91 38.92 -9.12 -72.14
N SER A 92 39.19 -10.41 -72.32
CA SER A 92 40.42 -10.85 -73.01
C SER A 92 40.22 -12.24 -73.61
N GLN A 93 39.54 -12.33 -74.74
CA GLN A 93 39.79 -13.34 -75.79
C GLN A 93 38.80 -13.16 -76.94
N GLU A 94 39.10 -12.21 -77.81
CA GLU A 94 38.71 -12.27 -79.21
C GLU A 94 39.96 -11.94 -80.03
N GLN A 95 40.63 -12.97 -80.53
CA GLN A 95 41.47 -12.85 -81.70
C GLN A 95 41.48 -14.19 -82.46
N ASN A 96 41.14 -14.07 -83.74
CA ASN A 96 41.21 -15.05 -84.83
C ASN A 96 40.09 -16.09 -84.97
N VAL A 97 39.15 -15.68 -85.83
CA VAL A 97 38.34 -16.53 -86.68
C VAL A 97 39.17 -17.00 -87.89
N LEU A 98 38.88 -18.24 -88.33
CA LEU A 98 39.11 -18.86 -89.66
C LEU A 98 40.42 -19.63 -89.92
N GLN A 99 40.39 -20.97 -89.80
CA GLN A 99 40.73 -21.86 -90.92
C GLN A 99 40.32 -23.33 -90.70
N HIS A 100 39.65 -23.86 -91.72
CA HIS A 100 39.55 -25.26 -92.15
C HIS A 100 38.64 -26.27 -91.40
N GLN A 101 37.49 -26.40 -92.05
CA GLN A 101 36.56 -27.52 -92.16
C GLN A 101 37.25 -28.79 -92.69
N GLU A 102 37.55 -29.76 -91.82
CA GLU A 102 37.84 -31.16 -92.19
C GLU A 102 37.94 -32.10 -90.96
N THR A 103 36.98 -32.07 -90.02
CA THR A 103 36.94 -33.00 -88.87
C THR A 103 35.51 -33.24 -88.37
N ILE A 104 34.63 -33.75 -89.24
CA ILE A 104 33.26 -34.13 -88.88
C ILE A 104 33.06 -35.61 -89.23
N THR A 105 33.87 -36.49 -88.66
CA THR A 105 33.61 -37.94 -88.67
C THR A 105 34.21 -38.65 -87.45
N ASP A 106 35.37 -38.21 -86.94
CA ASP A 106 35.99 -38.83 -85.74
C ASP A 106 35.42 -38.36 -84.39
N LEU A 107 34.70 -37.23 -84.35
CA LEU A 107 34.08 -36.73 -83.11
C LEU A 107 32.79 -37.48 -82.74
N GLN A 108 32.19 -38.22 -83.66
CA GLN A 108 30.90 -38.89 -83.42
C GLN A 108 31.06 -40.22 -82.66
N TRP A 109 32.20 -40.90 -82.82
CA TRP A 109 32.49 -42.16 -82.12
C TRP A 109 32.91 -41.94 -80.65
N ASN A 110 33.67 -40.86 -80.39
CA ASN A 110 34.14 -40.54 -79.04
C ASN A 110 33.01 -40.01 -78.12
N VAL A 111 32.02 -39.30 -78.69
CA VAL A 111 30.86 -38.80 -77.93
C VAL A 111 29.95 -39.95 -77.46
N ALA A 112 29.77 -41.00 -78.27
CA ALA A 112 28.98 -42.17 -77.88
C ALA A 112 29.65 -42.98 -76.76
N GLN A 113 30.98 -43.08 -76.76
CA GLN A 113 31.74 -43.80 -75.71
C GLN A 113 31.77 -43.00 -74.39
N MET A 114 31.85 -41.66 -74.45
CA MET A 114 31.72 -40.82 -73.26
C MET A 114 30.30 -40.78 -72.69
N GLN A 115 29.26 -40.83 -73.54
CA GLN A 115 27.86 -40.89 -73.07
C GLN A 115 27.50 -42.20 -72.35
N MET A 116 28.17 -43.31 -72.66
CA MET A 116 27.98 -44.57 -71.94
C MET A 116 28.72 -44.61 -70.59
N ASN A 117 29.93 -44.05 -70.50
CA ASN A 117 30.68 -44.01 -69.23
C ASN A 117 30.06 -43.06 -68.19
N VAL A 118 29.42 -41.96 -68.65
CA VAL A 118 28.67 -41.02 -67.77
C VAL A 118 27.36 -41.63 -67.26
N ARG A 119 26.76 -42.59 -68.00
CA ARG A 119 25.46 -43.19 -67.61
C ARG A 119 25.55 -44.28 -66.54
N LEU A 120 26.71 -44.87 -66.30
CA LEU A 120 26.86 -46.06 -65.45
C LEU A 120 27.61 -45.82 -64.12
N SER A 121 28.07 -44.61 -63.81
CA SER A 121 28.94 -44.37 -62.63
C SER A 121 28.48 -43.29 -61.64
N GLU A 122 27.45 -42.49 -61.96
CA GLU A 122 26.94 -41.41 -61.11
C GLU A 122 25.47 -41.50 -60.61
N PRO A 123 24.51 -42.17 -61.29
CA PRO A 123 23.11 -42.12 -60.86
C PRO A 123 22.83 -42.96 -59.59
N GLU A 124 23.52 -44.07 -59.37
CA GLU A 124 23.28 -44.95 -58.20
C GLU A 124 23.71 -44.29 -56.88
N LYS A 125 24.90 -43.65 -56.83
CA LYS A 125 25.37 -42.93 -55.64
C LYS A 125 24.52 -41.70 -55.30
N GLN A 126 23.99 -41.00 -56.31
CA GLN A 126 23.09 -39.87 -56.08
C GLN A 126 21.73 -40.34 -55.56
N GLN A 127 21.21 -41.46 -56.07
CA GLN A 127 19.93 -42.02 -55.63
C GLN A 127 20.01 -42.59 -54.21
N GLU A 128 21.13 -43.21 -53.83
CA GLU A 128 21.40 -43.67 -52.47
C GLU A 128 21.50 -42.51 -51.47
N ASN A 129 22.17 -41.41 -51.85
CA ASN A 129 22.22 -40.18 -51.03
C ASN A 129 20.84 -39.51 -50.87
N VAL A 130 20.00 -39.54 -51.90
CA VAL A 130 18.63 -39.01 -51.84
C VAL A 130 17.76 -39.89 -50.95
N ALA A 131 17.87 -41.22 -51.07
CA ALA A 131 17.15 -42.16 -50.20
C ALA A 131 17.57 -41.99 -48.72
N GLN A 132 18.86 -41.81 -48.45
CA GLN A 132 19.37 -41.56 -47.09
C GLN A 132 18.84 -40.24 -46.51
N MET A 133 18.83 -39.15 -47.29
CA MET A 133 18.22 -37.89 -46.85
C MET A 133 16.73 -38.05 -46.54
N GLN A 134 16.00 -38.86 -47.32
CA GLN A 134 14.58 -39.08 -47.10
C GLN A 134 14.33 -39.75 -45.73
N ILE A 135 15.14 -40.76 -45.40
CA ILE A 135 15.14 -41.45 -44.11
C ILE A 135 15.49 -40.49 -42.97
N ASP A 136 16.48 -39.61 -43.16
CA ASP A 136 16.89 -38.63 -42.15
C ASP A 136 15.79 -37.59 -41.89
N ILE A 137 15.09 -37.15 -42.94
CA ILE A 137 13.93 -36.24 -42.83
C ILE A 137 12.79 -36.90 -42.03
N GLU A 138 12.51 -38.17 -42.31
CA GLU A 138 11.45 -38.92 -41.62
C GLU A 138 11.79 -39.14 -40.14
N ASN A 139 13.03 -39.53 -39.83
CA ASN A 139 13.51 -39.64 -38.44
C ASN A 139 13.47 -38.29 -37.68
N LEU A 140 13.83 -37.18 -38.34
CA LEU A 140 13.73 -35.83 -37.78
C LEU A 140 12.26 -35.44 -37.54
N SER A 141 11.36 -35.81 -38.44
CA SER A 141 9.92 -35.59 -38.30
C SER A 141 9.35 -36.34 -37.09
N GLU A 142 9.66 -37.63 -36.96
CA GLU A 142 9.26 -38.44 -35.79
C GLU A 142 9.82 -37.88 -34.49
N GLN A 143 11.09 -37.42 -34.49
CA GLN A 143 11.69 -36.79 -33.32
C GLN A 143 10.98 -35.48 -32.95
N GLN A 144 10.57 -34.68 -33.94
CA GLN A 144 9.84 -33.45 -33.72
C GLN A 144 8.43 -33.73 -33.16
N GLU A 145 7.74 -34.76 -33.64
CA GLU A 145 6.42 -35.15 -33.15
C GLU A 145 6.48 -35.59 -31.68
N LYS A 146 7.46 -36.43 -31.31
CA LYS A 146 7.73 -36.79 -29.90
C LYS A 146 8.04 -35.58 -29.03
N GLN A 147 8.77 -34.59 -29.55
CA GLN A 147 9.01 -33.35 -28.80
C GLN A 147 7.73 -32.53 -28.62
N GLN A 148 6.86 -32.45 -29.64
CA GLN A 148 5.59 -31.76 -29.52
C GLN A 148 4.65 -32.43 -28.51
N GLU A 149 4.59 -33.76 -28.49
CA GLU A 149 3.82 -34.52 -27.51
C GLU A 149 4.31 -34.26 -26.08
N ASN A 150 5.63 -34.29 -25.85
CA ASN A 150 6.22 -33.95 -24.55
C ASN A 150 5.90 -32.50 -24.13
N VAL A 151 5.95 -31.55 -25.07
CA VAL A 151 5.59 -30.15 -24.79
C VAL A 151 4.09 -30.01 -24.48
N ALA A 152 3.22 -30.74 -25.16
CA ALA A 152 1.79 -30.76 -24.89
C ALA A 152 1.51 -31.32 -23.49
N GLN A 153 2.17 -32.42 -23.11
CA GLN A 153 2.05 -32.99 -21.78
C GLN A 153 2.54 -32.02 -20.69
N MET A 154 3.70 -31.39 -20.88
CA MET A 154 4.21 -30.39 -19.93
C MET A 154 3.24 -29.20 -19.76
N ARG A 155 2.55 -28.78 -20.83
CA ARG A 155 1.53 -27.70 -20.73
C ARG A 155 0.37 -28.12 -19.84
N ILE A 156 -0.13 -29.35 -20.00
CA ILE A 156 -1.20 -29.91 -19.17
C ILE A 156 -0.74 -29.99 -17.72
N ASP A 157 0.49 -30.45 -17.47
CA ASP A 157 1.03 -30.56 -16.11
C ASP A 157 1.15 -29.17 -15.45
N ILE A 158 1.65 -28.17 -16.17
CA ILE A 158 1.72 -26.77 -15.69
C ILE A 158 0.33 -26.25 -15.32
N GLU A 159 -0.68 -26.52 -16.14
CA GLU A 159 -2.05 -26.08 -15.88
C GLU A 159 -2.62 -26.77 -14.63
N ASN A 160 -2.41 -28.07 -14.48
CA ASN A 160 -2.81 -28.83 -13.28
C ASN A 160 -2.11 -28.33 -12.01
N LEU A 161 -0.81 -28.04 -12.08
CA LEU A 161 -0.05 -27.45 -10.96
C LEU A 161 -0.57 -26.05 -10.60
N SER A 162 -0.92 -25.22 -11.59
CA SER A 162 -1.53 -23.91 -11.38
C SER A 162 -2.89 -24.01 -10.70
N GLU A 163 -3.74 -24.95 -11.13
CA GLU A 163 -5.02 -25.27 -10.51
C GLU A 163 -4.85 -25.72 -9.05
N GLN A 164 -3.86 -26.56 -8.78
CA GLN A 164 -3.54 -27.04 -7.44
C GLN A 164 -3.05 -25.89 -6.54
N GLN A 165 -2.22 -24.98 -7.06
CA GLN A 165 -1.78 -23.79 -6.32
C GLN A 165 -2.95 -22.88 -5.96
N LYS A 166 -3.88 -22.63 -6.89
CA LYS A 166 -5.09 -21.83 -6.61
C LYS A 166 -5.90 -22.43 -5.47
N LYS A 167 -6.13 -23.75 -5.49
CA LYS A 167 -6.84 -24.46 -4.41
C LYS A 167 -6.11 -24.35 -3.07
N GLN A 168 -4.78 -24.46 -3.05
CA GLN A 168 -4.00 -24.26 -1.83
C GLN A 168 -4.10 -22.83 -1.31
N HIS A 169 -4.04 -21.82 -2.19
CA HIS A 169 -4.20 -20.42 -1.81
C HIS A 169 -5.58 -20.17 -1.19
N GLU A 170 -6.63 -20.74 -1.77
CA GLU A 170 -7.99 -20.62 -1.23
C GLU A 170 -8.13 -21.26 0.16
N ILE A 171 -7.62 -22.47 0.35
CA ILE A 171 -7.59 -23.14 1.66
C ILE A 171 -6.81 -22.32 2.69
N THR A 172 -5.67 -21.76 2.27
CA THR A 172 -4.83 -20.93 3.15
C THR A 172 -5.55 -19.65 3.56
N ALA A 173 -6.22 -18.98 2.62
CA ALA A 173 -7.03 -17.80 2.90
C ALA A 173 -8.18 -18.11 3.88
N GLN A 174 -8.87 -19.23 3.69
CA GLN A 174 -9.93 -19.67 4.62
C GLN A 174 -9.39 -19.94 6.03
N ARG A 175 -8.23 -20.59 6.15
CA ARG A 175 -7.58 -20.82 7.46
C ARG A 175 -7.18 -19.52 8.15
N LEU A 176 -6.63 -18.55 7.42
CA LEU A 176 -6.28 -17.24 7.98
C LEU A 176 -7.52 -16.51 8.53
N LEU A 177 -8.62 -16.51 7.77
CA LEU A 177 -9.88 -15.94 8.23
C LEU A 177 -10.43 -16.65 9.48
N GLN A 178 -10.31 -17.97 9.56
CA GLN A 178 -10.70 -18.70 10.77
C GLN A 178 -9.83 -18.32 11.98
N LEU A 179 -8.52 -18.24 11.81
CA LEU A 179 -7.60 -17.84 12.88
C LEU A 179 -7.88 -16.42 13.39
N GLU A 180 -8.16 -15.49 12.48
CA GLU A 180 -8.54 -14.12 12.84
C GLU A 180 -9.81 -14.12 13.70
N LYS A 181 -10.87 -14.79 13.27
CA LYS A 181 -12.12 -14.94 14.04
C LYS A 181 -11.91 -15.57 15.42
N PHE A 182 -11.09 -16.62 15.51
CA PHE A 182 -10.75 -17.24 16.79
C PHE A 182 -9.99 -16.27 17.71
N SER A 183 -9.09 -15.47 17.16
CA SER A 183 -8.35 -14.45 17.92
C SER A 183 -9.28 -13.35 18.45
N GLU A 184 -10.20 -12.87 17.61
CA GLU A 184 -11.20 -11.86 17.98
C GLU A 184 -12.13 -12.39 19.07
N GLN A 185 -12.62 -13.63 18.91
CA GLN A 185 -13.47 -14.28 19.91
C GLN A 185 -12.75 -14.43 21.26
N LYS A 186 -11.48 -14.84 21.24
CA LYS A 186 -10.67 -14.95 22.46
C LYS A 186 -10.49 -13.59 23.14
N ASN A 187 -10.19 -12.54 22.37
CA ASN A 187 -10.07 -11.18 22.88
C ASN A 187 -11.39 -10.69 23.46
N PHE A 188 -12.51 -10.97 22.80
CA PHE A 188 -13.85 -10.63 23.27
C PHE A 188 -14.17 -11.32 24.61
N MET A 189 -13.92 -12.62 24.73
CA MET A 189 -14.11 -13.36 25.99
C MET A 189 -13.25 -12.80 27.13
N GLN A 190 -12.00 -12.44 26.85
CA GLN A 190 -11.11 -11.84 27.86
C GLN A 190 -11.59 -10.45 28.29
N PHE A 191 -12.08 -9.64 27.34
CA PHE A 191 -12.65 -8.34 27.64
C PHE A 191 -13.94 -8.46 28.47
N GLN A 192 -14.82 -9.39 28.11
CA GLN A 192 -16.04 -9.68 28.85
C GLN A 192 -15.75 -10.11 30.29
N ALA A 193 -14.80 -11.03 30.49
CA ALA A 193 -14.37 -11.46 31.83
C ALA A 193 -13.81 -10.28 32.65
N SER A 194 -13.11 -9.35 32.00
CA SER A 194 -12.59 -8.14 32.65
C SER A 194 -13.72 -7.20 33.08
N ILE A 195 -14.75 -7.02 32.24
CA ILE A 195 -15.95 -6.24 32.57
C ILE A 195 -16.69 -6.87 33.76
N GLU A 196 -16.89 -8.18 33.75
CA GLU A 196 -17.57 -8.88 34.85
C GLU A 196 -16.81 -8.71 36.17
N LYS A 197 -15.48 -8.80 36.15
CA LYS A 197 -14.64 -8.54 37.33
C LYS A 197 -14.77 -7.11 37.84
N LEU A 198 -14.80 -6.12 36.95
CA LEU A 198 -15.01 -4.72 37.34
C LEU A 198 -16.42 -4.48 37.91
N SER A 199 -17.43 -5.12 37.33
CA SER A 199 -18.82 -5.07 37.83
C SER A 199 -18.93 -5.65 39.24
N GLN A 200 -18.31 -6.80 39.49
CA GLN A 200 -18.26 -7.40 40.83
C GLN A 200 -17.55 -6.48 41.84
N MET A 201 -16.43 -5.86 41.45
CA MET A 201 -15.73 -4.89 42.30
C MET A 201 -16.61 -3.66 42.60
N GLN A 202 -17.34 -3.15 41.61
CA GLN A 202 -18.28 -2.04 41.82
C GLN A 202 -19.39 -2.41 42.81
N ILE A 203 -19.95 -3.61 42.72
CA ILE A 203 -20.95 -4.11 43.67
C ILE A 203 -20.35 -4.21 45.08
N GLN A 204 -19.14 -4.75 45.21
CA GLN A 204 -18.45 -4.83 46.51
C GLN A 204 -18.22 -3.44 47.12
N HIS A 205 -17.70 -2.50 46.34
CA HIS A 205 -17.49 -1.12 46.80
C HIS A 205 -18.82 -0.45 47.16
N HIS A 206 -19.88 -0.69 46.39
CA HIS A 206 -21.20 -0.16 46.69
C HIS A 206 -21.71 -0.65 48.05
N ASN A 207 -21.57 -1.95 48.32
CA ASN A 207 -21.97 -2.55 49.60
C ASN A 207 -21.16 -1.98 50.77
N GLN A 208 -19.83 -1.87 50.63
CA GLN A 208 -18.98 -1.26 51.65
C GLN A 208 -19.38 0.19 51.94
N ILE A 209 -19.69 0.98 50.90
CA ILE A 209 -20.17 2.36 51.06
C ILE A 209 -21.50 2.39 51.80
N GLN A 210 -22.42 1.44 51.54
CA GLN A 210 -23.68 1.35 52.27
C GLN A 210 -23.47 1.01 53.75
N GLU A 211 -22.61 0.05 54.06
CA GLU A 211 -22.28 -0.31 55.44
C GLU A 211 -21.68 0.87 56.21
N LEU A 212 -20.74 1.60 55.59
CA LEU A 212 -20.16 2.81 56.18
C LEU A 212 -21.22 3.89 56.44
N LYS A 213 -22.16 4.09 55.50
CA LYS A 213 -23.28 5.03 55.69
C LYS A 213 -24.15 4.65 56.89
N GLN A 214 -24.53 3.38 57.01
CA GLN A 214 -25.32 2.89 58.13
C GLN A 214 -24.56 3.06 59.47
N GLY A 215 -23.26 2.75 59.50
CA GLY A 215 -22.42 2.95 60.69
C GLY A 215 -22.33 4.42 61.13
N ILE A 216 -22.24 5.34 60.16
CA ILE A 216 -22.26 6.78 60.43
C ILE A 216 -23.62 7.23 60.99
N GLU A 217 -24.74 6.74 60.44
CA GLU A 217 -26.08 7.07 60.93
C GLU A 217 -26.32 6.60 62.37
N LEU A 218 -25.92 5.36 62.69
CA LEU A 218 -25.98 4.82 64.04
C LEU A 218 -25.08 5.59 65.02
N SER A 219 -23.93 6.06 64.56
CA SER A 219 -23.04 6.89 65.39
C SER A 219 -23.64 8.27 65.69
N LYS A 220 -24.34 8.88 64.72
CA LYS A 220 -25.04 10.18 64.90
C LYS A 220 -26.20 10.07 65.88
N THR A 221 -26.97 8.97 65.86
CA THR A 221 -28.08 8.77 66.81
C THR A 221 -27.58 8.57 68.23
N ASN A 222 -26.48 7.82 68.40
CA ASN A 222 -25.83 7.60 69.71
C ASN A 222 -25.15 8.86 70.28
N GLN A 223 -24.55 9.70 69.44
CA GLN A 223 -24.01 10.99 69.90
C GLN A 223 -25.12 11.97 70.30
N ASN A 224 -26.28 11.95 69.63
CA ASN A 224 -27.43 12.78 70.00
C ASN A 224 -28.09 12.35 71.32
N SER A 225 -28.08 11.05 71.66
CA SER A 225 -28.55 10.56 72.96
C SER A 225 -27.55 10.85 74.08
N GLN A 226 -26.23 10.76 73.83
CA GLN A 226 -25.20 11.15 74.80
C GLN A 226 -25.13 12.67 75.03
N ALA A 227 -25.32 13.50 73.99
CA ALA A 227 -25.37 14.96 74.09
C ALA A 227 -26.57 15.47 74.92
N ARG A 228 -27.64 14.68 75.06
CA ARG A 228 -28.78 15.01 75.94
C ARG A 228 -28.50 14.74 77.41
N SER A 229 -27.56 13.85 77.75
CA SER A 229 -27.02 13.75 79.11
C SER A 229 -25.86 14.72 79.26
N SER A 230 -26.18 16.01 79.36
CA SER A 230 -25.17 17.02 79.62
C SER A 230 -24.41 16.66 80.90
N ASN A 231 -23.17 16.24 80.76
CA ASN A 231 -22.20 16.10 81.85
C ASN A 231 -21.96 17.45 82.59
N LEU A 232 -22.53 18.55 82.09
CA LEU A 232 -22.67 19.83 82.78
C LEU A 232 -23.55 19.77 84.05
N ALA A 233 -24.39 18.74 84.22
CA ALA A 233 -25.13 18.54 85.47
C ALA A 233 -24.26 17.94 86.59
N LYS A 234 -23.17 17.22 86.23
CA LYS A 234 -22.31 16.51 87.20
C LYS A 234 -21.13 17.33 87.71
N ILE A 235 -20.77 18.44 87.04
CA ILE A 235 -19.82 19.41 87.61
C ILE A 235 -20.61 20.46 88.37
N THR A 236 -21.11 20.07 89.54
CA THR A 236 -21.70 20.97 90.54
C THR A 236 -20.61 21.92 91.07
N ARG A 237 -20.30 22.98 90.31
CA ARG A 237 -19.55 24.14 90.85
C ARG A 237 -20.18 24.65 92.13
N ARG A 238 -21.50 24.51 92.33
CA ARG A 238 -22.20 24.92 93.56
C ARG A 238 -21.77 24.14 94.81
N MET A 239 -21.62 22.82 94.71
CA MET A 239 -21.38 21.94 95.88
C MET A 239 -19.96 22.08 96.44
N LYS A 240 -19.00 22.58 95.64
CA LYS A 240 -17.60 22.82 96.06
C LYS A 240 -17.33 24.24 96.56
N LEU A 241 -18.35 25.11 96.63
CA LEU A 241 -18.20 26.49 97.10
C LEU A 241 -18.45 26.57 98.61
N SER A 242 -17.72 27.46 99.29
CA SER A 242 -18.00 27.83 100.68
C SER A 242 -19.46 28.34 100.83
N PRO A 243 -20.14 28.11 101.97
CA PRO A 243 -21.53 28.52 102.19
C PRO A 243 -21.83 29.97 101.80
N THR A 244 -20.93 30.90 102.12
CA THR A 244 -21.07 32.33 101.77
C THR A 244 -21.10 32.53 100.25
N VAL A 245 -20.24 31.82 99.52
CA VAL A 245 -20.15 31.92 98.06
C VAL A 245 -21.34 31.24 97.38
N GLN A 246 -21.90 30.18 97.98
CA GLN A 246 -23.16 29.57 97.50
C GLN A 246 -24.32 30.55 97.61
N ILE A 247 -24.43 31.28 98.73
CA ILE A 247 -25.47 32.31 98.92
C ILE A 247 -25.34 33.41 97.85
N LEU A 248 -24.12 33.90 97.62
CA LEU A 248 -23.87 34.89 96.57
C LEU A 248 -24.20 34.38 95.17
N TYR A 249 -23.84 33.12 94.87
CA TYR A 249 -24.15 32.47 93.60
C TYR A 249 -25.66 32.36 93.38
N ASP A 250 -26.42 31.91 94.39
CA ASP A 250 -27.87 31.77 94.30
C ASP A 250 -28.56 33.14 94.18
N ASN A 251 -28.08 34.15 94.89
CA ASN A 251 -28.57 35.53 94.76
C ASN A 251 -28.33 36.09 93.35
N ASN A 252 -27.13 35.90 92.80
CA ASN A 252 -26.81 36.34 91.44
C ASN A 252 -27.72 35.62 90.42
N ARG A 253 -27.91 34.30 90.57
CA ARG A 253 -28.81 33.52 89.72
C ARG A 253 -30.27 34.00 89.81
N LYS A 254 -30.77 34.31 91.01
CA LYS A 254 -32.11 34.89 91.23
C LYS A 254 -32.22 36.26 90.56
N LEU A 255 -31.25 37.15 90.74
CA LEU A 255 -31.20 38.47 90.10
C LEU A 255 -31.18 38.37 88.58
N GLN A 256 -30.41 37.45 88.01
CA GLN A 256 -30.42 37.21 86.57
C GLN A 256 -31.77 36.69 86.07
N ALA A 257 -32.43 35.81 86.83
CA ALA A 257 -33.77 35.36 86.51
C ALA A 257 -34.79 36.51 86.54
N GLN A 258 -34.74 37.37 87.56
CA GLN A 258 -35.58 38.57 87.65
C GLN A 258 -35.31 39.54 86.49
N LYS A 259 -34.04 39.83 86.17
CA LYS A 259 -33.64 40.66 85.02
C LYS A 259 -34.22 40.12 83.71
N ARG A 260 -34.17 38.80 83.50
CA ARG A 260 -34.78 38.14 82.33
C ARG A 260 -36.30 38.28 82.32
N ARG A 261 -36.97 38.10 83.46
CA ARG A 261 -38.43 38.31 83.58
C ARG A 261 -38.82 39.75 83.26
N MET A 262 -38.13 40.73 83.83
CA MET A 262 -38.37 42.14 83.61
C MET A 262 -38.20 42.53 82.13
N LYS A 263 -37.13 42.06 81.48
CA LYS A 263 -36.94 42.25 80.02
C LYS A 263 -38.11 41.70 79.20
N ARG A 264 -38.63 40.51 79.55
CA ARG A 264 -39.80 39.93 78.88
C ARG A 264 -41.05 40.77 79.11
N THR A 265 -41.28 41.27 80.33
CA THR A 265 -42.41 42.16 80.65
C THR A 265 -42.34 43.46 79.86
N ILE A 266 -41.18 44.12 79.82
CA ILE A 266 -40.97 45.35 79.03
C ILE A 266 -41.26 45.07 77.54
N LYS A 267 -40.76 43.96 76.99
CA LYS A 267 -41.01 43.59 75.59
C LYS A 267 -42.51 43.39 75.33
N ARG A 268 -43.23 42.73 76.24
CA ARG A 268 -44.69 42.55 76.16
C ARG A 268 -45.44 43.89 76.24
N MET A 269 -45.04 44.79 77.14
CA MET A 269 -45.63 46.13 77.27
C MET A 269 -45.41 46.96 75.99
N LYS A 270 -44.18 46.97 75.44
CA LYS A 270 -43.87 47.65 74.17
C LYS A 270 -44.73 47.12 73.01
N LEU A 271 -44.91 45.80 72.93
CA LEU A 271 -45.76 45.18 71.91
C LEU A 271 -47.24 45.60 72.08
N LYS A 272 -47.77 45.58 73.31
CA LYS A 272 -49.14 46.05 73.61
C LYS A 272 -49.33 47.54 73.27
N ASN A 273 -48.34 48.39 73.51
CA ASN A 273 -48.42 49.80 73.15
C ASN A 273 -48.39 50.01 71.63
N LYS A 274 -47.57 49.22 70.91
CA LYS A 274 -47.55 49.23 69.44
C LYS A 274 -48.90 48.82 68.86
N THR A 275 -49.53 47.76 69.38
CA THR A 275 -50.86 47.32 68.91
C THR A 275 -51.95 48.33 69.27
N LYS A 276 -51.94 48.94 70.47
CA LYS A 276 -52.86 50.03 70.82
C LYS A 276 -52.72 51.25 69.90
N LYS A 277 -51.49 51.65 69.55
CA LYS A 277 -51.24 52.75 68.59
C LYS A 277 -51.79 52.43 67.20
N ILE A 278 -51.65 51.19 66.74
CA ILE A 278 -52.23 50.72 65.47
C ILE A 278 -53.77 50.74 65.52
N ILE A 279 -54.38 50.33 66.63
CA ILE A 279 -55.84 50.35 66.80
C ILE A 279 -56.38 51.78 66.84
N LEU A 280 -55.70 52.71 67.53
CA LEU A 280 -56.08 54.13 67.55
C LEU A 280 -55.97 54.76 66.15
N ASN A 281 -54.93 54.44 65.39
CA ASN A 281 -54.80 54.89 64.00
C ASN A 281 -55.91 54.31 63.12
N ARG A 282 -56.27 53.03 63.25
CA ARG A 282 -57.39 52.43 62.50
C ARG A 282 -58.75 53.07 62.80
N ARG A 283 -58.98 53.55 64.03
CA ARG A 283 -60.23 54.27 64.35
C ARG A 283 -60.31 55.63 63.65
N LYS A 284 -59.18 56.32 63.45
CA LYS A 284 -59.14 57.60 62.71
C LYS A 284 -59.45 57.47 61.21
N TYR A 285 -59.33 56.28 60.63
CA TYR A 285 -59.62 56.02 59.21
C TYR A 285 -60.93 55.26 58.97
N LYS A 286 -61.69 54.92 60.02
CA LYS A 286 -62.95 54.17 59.86
C LYS A 286 -64.12 55.04 59.37
N ASP A 287 -63.95 56.36 59.40
CA ASP A 287 -64.93 57.32 58.88
C ASP A 287 -64.63 57.75 57.42
N GLN A 288 -63.59 57.18 56.80
CA GLN A 288 -63.32 57.30 55.36
C GLN A 288 -63.62 55.96 54.69
N GLU A 289 -64.85 55.79 54.19
CA GLU A 289 -65.21 54.68 53.31
C GLU A 289 -64.38 54.75 52.02
N ASP A 290 -63.50 53.76 51.81
CA ASP A 290 -62.74 53.57 50.58
C ASP A 290 -63.69 53.15 49.44
N ARG A 291 -64.01 54.09 48.54
CA ARG A 291 -64.93 53.92 47.40
C ARG A 291 -64.37 53.05 46.24
N THR A 292 -63.25 52.36 46.41
CA THR A 292 -62.49 51.77 45.29
C THR A 292 -62.77 50.28 45.01
N THR A 293 -63.58 49.59 45.82
CA THR A 293 -63.85 48.14 45.64
C THR A 293 -65.11 47.78 44.84
N LYS A 294 -65.85 48.75 44.27
CA LYS A 294 -67.12 48.48 43.54
C LYS A 294 -67.04 48.39 42.01
N ILE A 295 -65.87 48.45 41.37
CA ILE A 295 -65.80 48.64 39.90
C ILE A 295 -65.62 47.34 39.06
N ASN A 296 -65.26 46.17 39.62
CA ASN A 296 -64.89 45.00 38.80
C ASN A 296 -65.81 43.76 38.88
N GLN A 297 -67.14 43.94 38.96
CA GLN A 297 -68.10 42.81 38.88
C GLN A 297 -69.18 42.93 37.79
N LYS A 298 -69.08 43.88 36.85
CA LYS A 298 -69.99 43.96 35.69
C LYS A 298 -69.20 43.83 34.39
N ASN A 299 -68.76 42.63 34.02
CA ASN A 299 -68.39 42.31 32.63
C ASN A 299 -68.11 40.80 32.42
N GLN A 300 -69.01 39.91 32.82
CA GLN A 300 -69.04 38.53 32.29
C GLN A 300 -70.48 37.99 32.24
N LYS A 301 -71.25 38.44 31.25
CA LYS A 301 -72.43 37.73 30.74
C LYS A 301 -72.51 37.97 29.22
N LYS A 302 -72.04 37.00 28.43
CA LYS A 302 -72.60 36.73 27.10
C LYS A 302 -72.56 35.22 26.82
N PRO A 303 -73.58 34.67 26.12
CA PRO A 303 -73.88 33.26 26.11
C PRO A 303 -73.25 32.49 24.93
N LYS A 304 -73.21 31.17 25.13
CA LYS A 304 -72.87 30.12 24.17
C LYS A 304 -73.73 30.15 22.91
N LYS A 305 -73.11 29.94 21.76
CA LYS A 305 -73.56 29.03 20.69
C LYS A 305 -72.34 28.28 20.18
#